data_AF-E4MF42-F1
#
_entry.id   AF-E4MF42-F1
#
_cell.length_a   1.000
_cell.length_b   1.000
_cell.length_c   1.000
_cell.angle_alpha   90.00
_cell.angle_beta   90.00
_cell.angle_gamma   90.00
#
_symmetry.space_group_name_H-M   'P 1'
#
loop_
_entity.id
_entity.type
_entity.pdbx_description
1 polymer ?
#
loop_
_entity_poly.entity_id
_entity_poly.type
_entity_poly.pdbx_seq_one_letter_code
_entity_poly.pdbx_strand_id
1 'polypeptide(L)'
;MIFEIMKKRIFAVAAALCLLAGTGAFAQDSKKAPMMKERPTAEQMAQRRTERMTEKLNLSEKQSKQLYEVNLQDIKEMQAQAEQMRAYRKAQAEKMKGILTPEQFEQWKQMQGPRHGMNRGPRMKDGRGDKAAVREGRKCAPCAGDRKCDGPRSGKEKK
;
A
#
# COMPACT_ATOMS: atom_id res chain seq x y z
N MET A 1 41.01 -50.05 -24.89
CA MET A 1 40.53 -49.81 -23.51
C MET A 1 40.65 -48.36 -23.04
N ILE A 2 40.72 -47.36 -23.92
CA ILE A 2 40.74 -45.93 -23.54
C ILE A 2 39.43 -45.22 -23.95
N PHE A 3 38.78 -45.72 -25.00
CA PHE A 3 37.52 -45.20 -25.55
C PHE A 3 36.29 -45.42 -24.64
N GLU A 4 36.23 -46.54 -23.93
CA GLU A 4 35.15 -46.89 -23.00
C GLU A 4 35.22 -46.12 -21.66
N ILE A 5 36.39 -45.60 -21.29
CA ILE A 5 36.60 -44.84 -20.05
C ILE A 5 36.14 -43.38 -20.22
N MET A 6 36.36 -42.79 -21.41
CA MET A 6 35.93 -41.40 -21.68
C MET A 6 34.43 -41.25 -21.87
N LYS A 7 33.71 -42.27 -22.37
CA LYS A 7 32.25 -42.22 -22.53
C LYS A 7 31.52 -42.20 -21.19
N LYS A 8 32.04 -42.92 -20.18
CA LYS A 8 31.48 -42.95 -18.81
C LYS A 8 31.77 -41.66 -18.02
N ARG A 9 32.84 -40.94 -18.37
CA ARG A 9 33.18 -39.64 -17.76
C ARG A 9 32.41 -38.46 -18.35
N ILE A 10 32.00 -38.53 -19.61
CA ILE A 10 31.13 -37.52 -20.23
C ILE A 10 29.72 -37.55 -19.60
N PHE A 11 29.19 -38.73 -19.27
CA PHE A 11 27.91 -38.86 -18.58
C PHE A 11 27.92 -38.34 -17.13
N ALA A 12 29.07 -38.44 -16.43
CA ALA A 12 29.19 -37.90 -15.07
C ALA A 12 29.31 -36.36 -15.03
N VAL A 13 29.85 -35.74 -16.08
CA VAL A 13 29.98 -34.27 -16.17
C VAL A 13 28.63 -33.60 -16.51
N ALA A 14 27.75 -34.27 -17.25
CA ALA A 14 26.41 -33.76 -17.56
C ALA A 14 25.45 -33.72 -16.35
N ALA A 15 25.66 -34.60 -15.35
CA ALA A 15 24.86 -34.61 -14.12
C ALA A 15 25.29 -33.55 -13.09
N ALA A 16 26.55 -33.07 -13.16
CA ALA A 16 27.08 -32.07 -12.23
C ALA A 16 26.80 -30.62 -12.66
N LEU A 17 26.47 -30.38 -13.93
CA LEU A 17 26.20 -29.03 -14.46
C LEU A 17 24.72 -28.60 -14.34
N CYS A 18 23.83 -29.47 -13.86
CA CYS A 18 22.43 -29.16 -13.58
C CYS A 18 22.15 -28.73 -12.13
N LEU A 19 23.17 -28.31 -11.38
CA LEU A 19 23.03 -27.81 -9.99
C LEU A 19 23.33 -26.31 -9.84
N LEU A 20 23.61 -25.58 -10.93
CA LEU A 20 23.97 -24.16 -10.88
C LEU A 20 23.09 -23.25 -11.75
N ALA A 21 21.80 -23.61 -11.88
CA ALA A 21 20.79 -22.71 -12.45
C ALA A 21 19.43 -22.86 -11.76
N GLY A 22 19.43 -23.05 -10.44
CA GLY A 22 18.28 -22.70 -9.60
C GLY A 22 18.35 -21.21 -9.30
N THR A 23 17.89 -20.40 -10.25
CA THR A 23 17.65 -18.98 -10.04
C THR A 23 16.77 -18.83 -8.80
N GLY A 24 17.25 -18.03 -7.85
CA GLY A 24 16.56 -17.79 -6.60
C GLY A 24 15.15 -17.29 -6.87
N ALA A 25 14.16 -18.15 -6.66
CA ALA A 25 12.85 -17.69 -6.26
C ALA A 25 13.03 -17.10 -4.84
N PHE A 26 13.55 -15.87 -4.76
CA PHE A 26 13.18 -14.98 -3.68
C PHE A 26 11.70 -14.63 -3.89
N ALA A 27 10.81 -15.61 -3.74
CA ALA A 27 9.67 -15.35 -2.90
C ALA A 27 10.33 -15.07 -1.55
N GLN A 28 10.56 -13.79 -1.25
CA GLN A 28 10.76 -13.39 0.12
C GLN A 28 9.47 -13.80 0.82
N ASP A 29 9.46 -15.03 1.33
CA ASP A 29 8.84 -15.39 2.58
C ASP A 29 9.56 -14.57 3.66
N SER A 30 9.44 -13.24 3.55
CA SER A 30 9.38 -12.45 4.74
C SER A 30 8.12 -12.97 5.40
N LYS A 31 8.31 -13.96 6.29
CA LYS A 31 7.65 -13.96 7.57
C LYS A 31 7.82 -12.54 8.11
N LYS A 32 6.98 -11.62 7.63
CA LYS A 32 6.78 -10.33 8.26
C LYS A 32 6.22 -10.79 9.58
N ALA A 33 7.08 -10.84 10.60
CA ALA A 33 6.62 -10.80 11.97
C ALA A 33 5.46 -9.80 11.98
N PRO A 34 4.27 -10.18 12.49
CA PRO A 34 3.14 -9.28 12.49
C PRO A 34 3.58 -8.05 13.26
N MET A 35 4.03 -7.03 12.52
CA MET A 35 4.46 -5.79 13.08
C MET A 35 3.16 -5.10 13.44
N MET A 36 2.63 -5.47 14.61
CA MET A 36 1.50 -4.84 15.24
C MET A 36 1.98 -3.44 15.63
N LYS A 37 2.11 -2.57 14.61
CA LYS A 37 2.21 -1.14 14.86
C LYS A 37 0.92 -0.79 15.56
N GLU A 38 1.05 -0.37 16.80
CA GLU A 38 -0.05 0.18 17.58
C GLU A 38 -0.77 1.22 16.71
N ARG A 39 -2.10 1.20 16.78
CA ARG A 39 -2.90 2.13 15.98
C ARG A 39 -2.50 3.55 16.43
N PRO A 40 -2.14 4.45 15.51
CA PRO A 40 -1.77 5.81 15.89
C PRO A 40 -2.88 6.45 16.73
N THR A 41 -2.49 7.20 17.76
CA THR A 41 -3.44 7.94 18.61
C THR A 41 -4.14 9.05 17.81
N ALA A 42 -5.26 9.56 18.31
CA ALA A 42 -5.97 10.68 17.68
C ALA A 42 -5.04 11.90 17.50
N GLU A 43 -4.23 12.18 18.53
CA GLU A 43 -3.25 13.27 18.53
C GLU A 43 -2.14 13.06 17.49
N GLN A 44 -1.57 11.86 17.42
CA GLN A 44 -0.56 11.55 16.41
C GLN A 44 -1.11 11.66 14.99
N MET A 45 -2.38 11.29 14.79
CA MET A 45 -3.05 11.46 13.50
C MET A 45 -3.30 12.94 13.19
N ALA A 46 -3.75 13.73 14.17
CA ALA A 46 -4.00 15.15 14.02
C ALA A 46 -2.72 15.91 13.72
N GLN A 47 -1.64 15.60 14.43
CA GLN A 47 -0.32 16.15 14.21
C GLN A 47 0.17 15.87 12.78
N ARG A 48 0.14 14.61 12.33
CA ARG A 48 0.56 14.24 10.96
C ARG A 48 -0.31 14.88 9.86
N ARG A 49 -1.59 15.17 10.13
CA ARG A 49 -2.44 15.91 9.18
C ARG A 49 -2.03 17.37 9.14
N THR A 50 -1.82 17.97 10.30
CA THR A 50 -1.40 19.36 10.46
C THR A 50 -0.05 19.59 9.80
N GLU A 51 0.98 18.82 10.15
CA GLU A 51 2.33 18.94 9.59
C GLU A 51 2.33 18.89 8.06
N ARG A 52 1.60 17.94 7.47
CA ARG A 52 1.48 17.83 6.01
C ARG A 52 0.81 19.04 5.36
N MET A 53 -0.15 19.65 6.03
CA MET A 53 -0.83 20.84 5.51
C MET A 53 0.01 22.09 5.72
N THR A 54 0.65 22.22 6.88
CA THR A 54 1.61 23.29 7.18
C THR A 54 2.73 23.31 6.15
N GLU A 55 3.33 22.17 5.83
CA GLU A 55 4.40 22.06 4.83
C GLU A 55 3.90 22.41 3.41
N LYS A 56 2.76 21.86 3.00
CA LYS A 56 2.25 22.05 1.63
C LYS A 56 1.74 23.46 1.35
N LEU A 57 1.21 24.12 2.37
CA LEU A 57 0.56 25.44 2.25
C LEU A 57 1.42 26.55 2.86
N ASN A 58 2.60 26.23 3.39
CA ASN A 58 3.48 27.15 4.12
C ASN A 58 2.73 27.95 5.21
N LEU A 59 1.98 27.24 6.05
CA LEU A 59 1.16 27.89 7.09
C LEU A 59 2.04 28.51 8.18
N SER A 60 1.63 29.67 8.69
CA SER A 60 2.23 30.26 9.89
C SER A 60 1.99 29.37 11.12
N GLU A 61 2.76 29.61 12.19
CA GLU A 61 2.58 28.88 13.46
C GLU A 61 1.18 29.05 14.03
N LYS A 62 0.61 30.26 13.96
CA LYS A 62 -0.73 30.55 14.46
C LYS A 62 -1.79 29.77 13.69
N GLN A 63 -1.71 29.75 12.36
CA GLN A 63 -2.60 28.97 11.50
C GLN A 63 -2.45 27.46 11.75
N SER A 64 -1.22 26.99 11.96
CA SER A 64 -0.93 25.57 12.23
C SER A 64 -1.52 25.10 13.56
N LYS A 65 -1.49 25.94 14.61
CA LYS A 65 -2.12 25.63 15.91
C LYS A 65 -3.64 25.50 15.79
N GLN A 66 -4.29 26.47 15.12
CA GLN A 66 -5.73 26.40 14.88
C GLN A 66 -6.11 25.16 14.04
N LEU A 67 -5.31 24.86 13.03
CA LEU A 67 -5.53 23.68 12.19
C LEU A 67 -5.35 22.36 12.94
N TYR A 68 -4.43 22.31 13.92
CA TYR A 68 -4.26 21.14 14.78
C TYR A 68 -5.52 20.86 15.60
N GLU A 69 -6.12 21.87 16.20
CA GLU A 69 -7.35 21.74 16.99
C GLU A 69 -8.51 21.21 16.14
N VAL A 70 -8.70 21.78 14.94
CA VAL A 70 -9.70 21.30 13.97
C VAL A 70 -9.46 19.84 13.60
N ASN A 71 -8.22 19.47 13.24
CA ASN A 71 -7.91 18.09 12.88
C ASN A 71 -8.13 17.11 14.04
N LEU A 72 -7.84 17.52 15.27
CA LEU A 72 -8.04 16.69 16.46
C LEU A 72 -9.53 16.43 16.70
N GLN A 73 -10.36 17.46 16.58
CA GLN A 73 -11.81 17.33 16.67
C GLN A 73 -12.36 16.40 15.58
N ASP A 74 -12.01 16.66 14.32
CA ASP A 74 -12.43 15.83 13.17
C ASP A 74 -12.10 14.36 13.37
N ILE A 75 -10.91 14.06 13.88
CA ILE A 75 -10.47 12.68 14.12
C ILE A 75 -11.27 12.03 15.24
N LYS A 76 -11.56 12.76 16.32
CA LYS A 76 -12.40 12.26 17.41
C LYS A 76 -13.83 11.99 16.94
N GLU A 77 -14.40 12.88 16.15
CA GLU A 77 -15.74 12.70 15.56
C GLU A 77 -15.78 11.51 14.61
N MET A 78 -14.76 11.36 13.75
CA MET A 78 -14.61 10.18 12.90
C MET A 78 -14.52 8.88 13.71
N GLN A 79 -13.82 8.88 14.84
CA GLN A 79 -13.72 7.71 15.72
C GLN A 79 -15.07 7.36 16.33
N ALA A 80 -15.79 8.36 16.87
CA ALA A 80 -17.12 8.18 17.43
C ALA A 80 -18.10 7.65 16.37
N GLN A 81 -18.11 8.24 15.17
CA GLN A 81 -18.95 7.76 14.07
C GLN A 81 -18.58 6.33 13.64
N ALA A 82 -17.28 6.00 13.60
CA ALA A 82 -16.84 4.65 13.28
C ALA A 82 -17.32 3.61 14.31
N GLU A 83 -17.37 3.98 15.59
CA GLU A 83 -17.92 3.14 16.66
C GLU A 83 -19.43 2.98 16.53
N GLN A 84 -20.18 4.06 16.29
CA GLN A 84 -21.62 3.99 16.02
C GLN A 84 -21.92 3.08 14.82
N MET A 85 -21.17 3.22 13.73
CA MET A 85 -21.33 2.37 12.54
C MET A 85 -20.93 0.90 12.80
N ARG A 86 -20.03 0.62 13.73
CA ARG A 86 -19.73 -0.76 14.16
C ARG A 86 -20.89 -1.33 14.99
N ALA A 87 -21.42 -0.56 15.93
CA ALA A 87 -22.56 -0.97 16.75
C ALA A 87 -23.79 -1.23 15.88
N TYR A 88 -24.10 -0.32 14.95
CA TYR A 88 -25.19 -0.49 13.98
C TYR A 88 -25.04 -1.77 13.16
N ARG A 89 -23.84 -2.04 12.62
CA ARG A 89 -23.57 -3.28 11.87
C ARG A 89 -23.73 -4.53 12.71
N LYS A 90 -23.30 -4.51 13.97
CA LYS A 90 -23.52 -5.64 14.90
C LYS A 90 -25.01 -5.87 15.14
N ALA A 91 -25.76 -4.82 15.47
CA ALA A 91 -27.20 -4.91 15.68
C ALA A 91 -27.94 -5.43 14.43
N GLN A 92 -27.54 -4.97 13.25
CA GLN A 92 -28.10 -5.46 12.00
C GLN A 92 -27.77 -6.94 11.77
N ALA A 93 -26.53 -7.37 12.07
CA ALA A 93 -26.16 -8.78 11.97
C ALA A 93 -26.98 -9.68 12.91
N GLU A 94 -27.26 -9.23 14.14
CA GLU A 94 -28.15 -9.97 15.06
C GLU A 94 -29.57 -10.09 14.52
N LYS A 95 -30.13 -9.01 13.94
CA LYS A 95 -31.44 -9.08 13.27
C LYS A 95 -31.44 -10.07 12.11
N MET A 96 -30.38 -10.07 11.30
CA MET A 96 -30.25 -11.00 10.17
C MET A 96 -30.13 -12.46 10.62
N LYS A 97 -29.47 -12.72 11.75
CA LYS A 97 -29.35 -14.06 12.33
C LYS A 97 -30.71 -14.64 12.74
N GLY A 98 -31.69 -13.81 13.09
CA GLY A 98 -33.06 -14.25 13.38
C GLY A 98 -33.90 -14.59 12.15
N ILE A 99 -33.51 -14.13 10.96
CA ILE A 99 -34.25 -14.33 9.69
C ILE A 99 -33.65 -15.49 8.88
N LEU A 100 -32.33 -15.63 8.91
CA LEU A 100 -31.58 -16.58 8.08
C LEU A 100 -31.34 -17.90 8.82
N THR A 101 -31.27 -19.00 8.08
CA THR A 101 -30.70 -20.25 8.62
C THR A 101 -29.20 -20.05 8.92
N PRO A 102 -28.59 -20.86 9.79
CA PRO A 102 -27.16 -20.74 10.10
C PRO A 102 -26.26 -20.77 8.86
N GLU A 103 -26.56 -21.64 7.89
CA GLU A 103 -25.82 -21.75 6.63
C GLU A 103 -25.97 -20.50 5.76
N GLN A 104 -27.19 -19.96 5.64
CA GLN A 104 -27.46 -18.72 4.91
C GLN A 104 -26.80 -17.51 5.58
N PHE A 105 -26.74 -17.49 6.92
CA PHE A 105 -26.08 -16.43 7.67
C PHE A 105 -24.57 -16.43 7.47
N GLU A 106 -23.93 -17.60 7.43
CA GLU A 106 -22.49 -17.70 7.09
C GLU A 106 -22.20 -17.21 5.67
N GLN A 107 -23.00 -17.62 4.68
CA GLN A 107 -22.89 -17.12 3.31
C GLN A 107 -23.08 -15.59 3.26
N TRP A 108 -24.09 -15.07 3.96
CA TRP A 108 -24.32 -13.63 4.06
C TRP A 108 -23.16 -12.87 4.71
N LYS A 109 -22.55 -13.40 5.78
CA LYS A 109 -21.35 -12.80 6.39
C LYS A 109 -20.16 -12.74 5.43
N GLN A 110 -19.97 -13.76 4.59
CA GLN A 110 -18.91 -13.74 3.58
C GLN A 110 -19.18 -12.69 2.49
N MET A 111 -20.45 -12.46 2.15
CA MET A 111 -20.85 -11.37 1.25
C MET A 111 -20.65 -9.96 1.86
N GLN A 112 -20.65 -9.83 3.20
CA GLN A 112 -20.34 -8.57 3.91
C GLN A 112 -18.85 -8.19 3.90
N GLY A 113 -18.02 -8.90 3.10
CA GLY A 113 -16.58 -8.69 2.96
C GLY A 113 -16.15 -7.25 2.62
N PRO A 114 -14.83 -6.98 2.48
CA PRO A 114 -14.31 -5.62 2.32
C PRO A 114 -15.06 -4.86 1.23
N ARG A 115 -15.62 -3.69 1.57
CA ARG A 115 -16.33 -2.83 0.61
C ARG A 115 -15.47 -2.66 -0.65
N HIS A 116 -15.99 -3.15 -1.78
CA HIS A 116 -15.40 -2.88 -3.10
C HIS A 116 -15.34 -1.36 -3.27
N GLY A 117 -14.12 -0.82 -3.42
CA GLY A 117 -13.83 0.61 -3.39
C GLY A 117 -12.75 1.02 -2.37
N MET A 118 -12.38 0.15 -1.43
CA MET A 118 -11.19 0.33 -0.58
C MET A 118 -9.92 -0.27 -1.18
N ASN A 119 -9.93 -0.54 -2.49
CA ASN A 119 -8.68 -0.65 -3.24
C ASN A 119 -8.10 0.77 -3.27
N ARG A 120 -7.39 1.14 -2.21
CA ARG A 120 -6.60 2.36 -2.15
C ARG A 120 -5.66 2.26 -3.34
N GLY A 121 -6.01 2.93 -4.44
CA GLY A 121 -5.11 3.13 -5.57
C GLY A 121 -3.73 3.55 -5.04
N PRO A 122 -2.65 3.26 -5.78
CA PRO A 122 -1.28 3.31 -5.30
C PRO A 122 -1.09 4.47 -4.34
N ARG A 123 -0.82 4.12 -3.08
CA ARG A 123 -0.61 5.05 -1.96
C ARG A 123 0.28 6.16 -2.48
N MET A 124 -0.29 7.36 -2.69
CA MET A 124 0.44 8.57 -3.09
C MET A 124 1.46 8.84 -1.99
N LYS A 125 2.63 8.23 -2.16
CA LYS A 125 3.76 8.33 -1.26
C LYS A 125 4.36 9.70 -1.57
N ASP A 126 3.99 10.65 -0.72
CA ASP A 126 4.82 11.82 -0.45
C ASP A 126 5.07 12.72 -1.67
N GLY A 127 4.06 13.07 -2.47
CA GLY A 127 4.13 14.19 -3.44
C GLY A 127 5.28 14.13 -4.47
N ARG A 128 6.04 13.04 -4.54
CA ARG A 128 7.07 12.78 -5.52
C ARG A 128 6.44 11.93 -6.60
N GLY A 129 5.63 12.60 -7.42
CA GLY A 129 5.00 12.02 -8.60
C GLY A 129 6.02 11.24 -9.43
N ASP A 130 5.70 9.98 -9.67
CA ASP A 130 5.88 9.30 -10.95
C ASP A 130 7.23 9.47 -11.66
N LYS A 131 8.34 9.23 -10.95
CA LYS A 131 9.63 8.95 -11.58
C LYS A 131 9.61 7.66 -12.43
N ALA A 132 8.64 6.76 -12.19
CA ALA A 132 8.54 5.49 -12.91
C ALA A 132 7.80 5.61 -14.26
N ALA A 133 6.80 6.48 -14.39
CA ALA A 133 6.02 6.60 -15.62
C ALA A 133 6.84 7.19 -16.79
N VAL A 134 7.82 8.04 -16.49
CA VAL A 134 8.69 8.67 -17.50
C VAL A 134 9.66 7.66 -18.14
N ARG A 135 10.01 6.56 -17.46
CA ARG A 135 11.01 5.61 -17.96
C ARG A 135 10.49 4.69 -19.07
N GLU A 136 9.16 4.55 -19.19
CA GLU A 136 8.51 3.66 -20.16
C GLU A 136 7.76 4.41 -21.27
N GLY A 137 8.03 5.70 -21.47
CA GLY A 137 7.44 6.48 -22.57
C GLY A 137 5.92 6.67 -22.47
N ARG A 138 5.30 6.33 -21.34
CA ARG A 138 3.88 6.59 -21.09
C ARG A 138 3.70 8.05 -20.68
N LYS A 139 3.08 8.84 -21.57
CA LYS A 139 2.70 10.23 -21.33
C LYS A 139 1.86 10.31 -20.05
N CYS A 140 2.21 11.23 -19.16
CA CYS A 140 1.46 11.47 -17.92
C CYS A 140 0.07 12.03 -18.24
N ALA A 141 -0.94 11.61 -17.48
CA ALA A 141 -2.35 11.93 -17.76
C ALA A 141 -2.74 13.44 -17.77
N PRO A 142 -2.00 14.41 -17.16
CA PRO A 142 -2.41 15.81 -17.27
C PRO A 142 -1.87 16.53 -18.51
N CYS A 143 -1.00 15.92 -19.34
CA CYS A 143 -0.57 16.54 -20.60
C CYS A 143 -1.40 16.05 -21.80
N ALA A 144 -2.69 16.38 -21.78
CA ALA A 144 -3.51 16.42 -22.99
C ALA A 144 -3.22 17.72 -23.75
N GLY A 145 -2.14 17.73 -24.53
CA GLY A 145 -1.77 18.83 -25.42
C GLY A 145 -0.36 18.63 -25.96
N ASP A 146 -0.15 18.95 -27.23
CA ASP A 146 1.08 18.73 -28.01
C ASP A 146 2.29 19.59 -27.57
N ARG A 147 2.45 19.83 -26.27
CA ARG A 147 3.70 20.38 -25.72
C ARG A 147 4.59 19.20 -25.35
N LYS A 148 5.75 19.12 -26.01
CA LYS A 148 6.87 18.28 -25.58
C LYS A 148 7.09 18.55 -24.09
N CYS A 149 7.05 17.49 -23.29
CA CYS A 149 7.27 17.58 -21.85
C CYS A 149 8.71 18.02 -21.63
N ASP A 150 8.94 19.30 -21.37
CA ASP A 150 10.22 19.75 -20.81
C ASP A 150 10.34 19.09 -19.43
N GLY A 151 11.18 18.05 -19.37
CA GLY A 151 11.46 17.33 -18.14
C GLY A 151 11.90 18.31 -17.04
N PRO A 152 11.79 17.93 -15.76
CA PRO A 152 12.13 18.82 -14.66
C PRO A 152 13.57 19.30 -14.82
N ARG A 153 13.74 20.61 -15.04
CA ARG A 153 15.03 21.30 -14.99
C ARG A 153 15.73 20.87 -13.70
N SER A 154 16.90 20.23 -13.83
CA SER A 154 17.74 19.86 -12.71
C SER A 154 18.05 21.11 -11.90
N GLY A 155 17.50 21.17 -10.69
CA GLY A 155 17.83 22.18 -9.70
C GLY A 155 19.33 22.09 -9.38
N LYS A 156 20.05 23.09 -9.90
CA LYS A 156 21.31 23.69 -9.48
C LYS A 156 22.34 22.78 -8.79
N GLU A 157 23.47 22.71 -9.47
CA GLU A 157 24.79 22.27 -9.02
C GLU A 157 25.09 22.73 -7.60
N LYS A 158 25.59 21.77 -6.81
CA LYS A 158 26.41 22.08 -5.64
C LYS A 158 27.72 22.67 -6.14
N LYS A 159 28.05 23.86 -5.67
CA LYS A 159 29.44 24.33 -5.55
C LYS A 159 29.59 25.01 -4.20
#